data_AF-A0A528TK55-F1
#
_entry.id   AF-A0A528TK55-F1
#
_cell.length_a   1.000
_cell.length_b   1.000
_cell.length_c   1.000
_cell.angle_alpha   90.00
_cell.angle_beta   90.00
_cell.angle_gamma   90.00
#
_symmetry.space_group_name_H-M   'P 1'
#
loop_
_entity.id
_entity.type
_entity.pdbx_description
1 polymer ?
#
loop_
_entity_poly.entity_id
_entity_poly.type
_entity_poly.pdbx_seq_one_letter_code
_entity_poly.pdbx_strand_id
1 'polypeptide(L)'
;VVVDMPAGSYEASVAQAVASARRIIGETACQAVKLEGGVDMAAQIAAIVAEGIPVMGHIGLQPQSVNKEGGYKIKGRSRENIAALFRDAEAVEKAGAFSVVIEGTVEAVAADLTRHIAIPTIGIGASGDCGGQILVVD
;
A
#
# COMPACT_ATOMS: atom_id res chain seq x y z
N VAL A 1 -0.94 13.49 -8.82
CA VAL A 1 -0.16 12.39 -9.43
C VAL A 1 0.58 11.66 -8.33
N VAL A 2 0.40 10.35 -8.26
CA VAL A 2 1.12 9.45 -7.34
C VAL A 2 2.07 8.60 -8.18
N VAL A 3 3.33 8.47 -7.77
CA VAL A 3 4.33 7.66 -8.47
C VAL A 3 4.70 6.46 -7.61
N ASP A 4 4.77 5.28 -8.22
CA ASP A 4 5.23 4.08 -7.52
C ASP A 4 6.73 4.16 -7.19
N MET A 5 7.05 3.76 -5.97
CA MET A 5 8.40 3.38 -5.58
C MET A 5 8.68 2.00 -6.14
N PRO A 6 9.67 1.84 -7.04
CA PRO A 6 9.95 0.55 -7.65
C PRO A 6 10.50 -0.47 -6.64
N ALA A 7 10.33 -1.76 -6.94
CA ALA A 7 10.92 -2.84 -6.17
C ALA A 7 12.44 -2.65 -6.02
N GLY A 8 12.96 -2.88 -4.81
CA GLY A 8 14.36 -2.69 -4.43
C GLY A 8 14.73 -1.25 -4.05
N SER A 9 13.79 -0.31 -4.07
CA SER A 9 14.06 1.11 -3.77
C SER A 9 13.74 1.52 -2.34
N TYR A 10 13.03 0.68 -1.55
CA TYR A 10 12.55 1.09 -0.22
C TYR A 10 12.61 0.00 0.86
N GLU A 11 12.81 -1.25 0.47
CA GLU A 11 12.65 -2.41 1.35
C GLU A 11 13.87 -2.64 2.25
N ALA A 12 15.07 -2.28 1.79
CA ALA A 12 16.30 -2.65 2.51
C ALA A 12 16.51 -1.85 3.80
N SER A 13 16.04 -0.60 3.85
CA SER A 13 16.10 0.22 5.07
C SER A 13 15.23 1.47 4.97
N VAL A 14 14.89 2.03 6.13
CA VAL A 14 14.24 3.35 6.25
C VAL A 14 15.02 4.46 5.52
N ALA A 15 16.35 4.48 5.68
CA ALA A 15 17.20 5.48 5.03
C ALA A 15 17.12 5.40 3.50
N GLN A 16 17.10 4.17 2.95
CA GLN A 16 16.92 3.95 1.52
C GLN A 16 15.56 4.44 1.04
N ALA A 17 14.48 4.08 1.74
CA ALA A 17 13.11 4.48 1.40
C ALA A 17 12.99 6.02 1.31
N VAL A 18 13.49 6.73 2.32
CA VAL A 18 13.48 8.21 2.34
C VAL A 18 14.31 8.80 1.19
N ALA A 19 15.51 8.28 0.94
CA ALA A 19 16.36 8.76 -0.14
C ALA A 19 15.71 8.58 -1.52
N SER A 20 15.11 7.41 -1.76
CA SER A 20 14.38 7.12 -3.00
C SER A 20 13.14 7.99 -3.16
N ALA A 21 12.35 8.19 -2.10
CA ALA A 21 11.15 9.04 -2.13
C ALA A 21 11.50 10.49 -2.47
N ARG A 22 12.53 11.06 -1.81
CA ARG A 22 13.02 12.42 -2.11
C ARG A 22 13.46 12.57 -3.57
N ARG A 23 14.19 11.57 -4.08
CA ARG A 23 14.64 11.56 -5.47
C ARG A 23 13.45 11.54 -6.44
N ILE A 24 12.47 10.66 -6.23
CA ILE A 24 11.27 10.57 -7.08
C ILE A 24 10.52 11.91 -7.10
N ILE A 25 10.29 12.52 -5.94
CA ILE A 25 9.61 13.82 -5.85
C ILE A 25 10.41 14.91 -6.58
N GLY A 26 11.72 14.96 -6.38
CA GLY A 26 12.59 15.97 -7.01
C GLY A 26 12.71 15.83 -8.53
N GLU A 27 12.75 14.61 -9.06
CA GLU A 27 12.91 14.35 -10.49
C GLU A 27 11.60 14.43 -11.27
N THR A 28 10.47 14.09 -10.65
CA THR A 28 9.18 13.97 -11.36
C THR A 28 8.19 15.10 -11.05
N ALA A 29 8.42 15.85 -9.95
CA ALA A 29 7.47 16.80 -9.40
C ALA A 29 6.07 16.20 -9.09
N CYS A 30 5.97 14.88 -8.87
CA CYS A 30 4.75 14.25 -8.39
C CYS A 30 4.41 14.73 -6.97
N GLN A 31 3.17 14.53 -6.54
CA GLN A 31 2.70 15.03 -5.23
C GLN A 31 2.80 13.99 -4.13
N ALA A 32 3.02 12.73 -4.48
CA ALA A 32 3.03 11.62 -3.55
C ALA A 32 3.77 10.41 -4.16
N VAL A 33 4.19 9.52 -3.27
CA VAL A 33 4.73 8.21 -3.64
C VAL A 33 3.79 7.09 -3.19
N LYS A 34 3.81 5.95 -3.88
CA LYS A 34 3.16 4.70 -3.47
C LYS A 34 4.21 3.62 -3.22
N LEU A 35 4.03 2.82 -2.18
CA LEU A 35 4.87 1.64 -1.93
C LEU A 35 4.03 0.45 -1.46
N GLU A 36 4.52 -0.76 -1.70
CA GLU A 36 3.86 -2.01 -1.31
C GLU A 36 4.40 -2.49 0.04
N GLY A 37 3.50 -2.75 0.97
CA GLY A 37 3.85 -3.25 2.30
C GLY A 37 2.81 -2.89 3.35
N GLY A 38 2.77 -3.69 4.40
CA GLY A 38 1.85 -3.52 5.52
C GLY A 38 2.62 -3.21 6.80
N VAL A 39 2.48 -4.09 7.80
CA VAL A 39 3.22 -3.99 9.06
C VAL A 39 4.73 -3.92 8.85
N ASP A 40 5.26 -4.64 7.86
CA ASP A 40 6.68 -4.74 7.55
C ASP A 40 7.29 -3.45 6.96
N MET A 41 6.46 -2.59 6.35
CA MET A 41 6.89 -1.30 5.78
C MET A 41 6.43 -0.08 6.59
N ALA A 42 5.79 -0.28 7.74
CA ALA A 42 5.26 0.81 8.56
C ALA A 42 6.34 1.84 8.97
N ALA A 43 7.56 1.37 9.28
CA ALA A 43 8.66 2.26 9.65
C ALA A 43 9.12 3.15 8.48
N GLN A 44 9.17 2.59 7.27
CA GLN A 44 9.52 3.29 6.04
C GLN A 44 8.45 4.33 5.70
N ILE A 45 7.17 3.95 5.76
CA ILE A 45 6.04 4.86 5.53
C ILE A 45 6.12 6.04 6.50
N ALA A 46 6.25 5.77 7.80
CA ALA A 46 6.30 6.79 8.82
C ALA A 46 7.47 7.78 8.62
N ALA A 47 8.65 7.26 8.23
CA ALA A 47 9.81 8.11 7.98
C ALA A 47 9.65 8.99 6.72
N ILE A 48 9.06 8.46 5.64
CA ILE A 48 8.77 9.25 4.43
C ILE A 48 7.74 10.35 4.74
N VAL A 49 6.69 10.02 5.50
CA VAL A 49 5.66 10.97 5.93
C VAL A 49 6.26 12.06 6.84
N ALA A 50 7.17 11.70 7.74
CA ALA A 50 7.87 12.66 8.62
C ALA A 50 8.72 13.68 7.85
N GLU A 51 9.14 13.35 6.62
CA GLU A 51 9.84 14.25 5.69
C GLU A 51 8.88 15.15 4.89
N GLY A 52 7.58 15.08 5.17
CA GLY A 52 6.55 15.86 4.50
C GLY A 52 6.15 15.32 3.12
N ILE A 53 6.55 14.09 2.77
CA ILE A 53 6.19 13.45 1.50
C ILE A 53 4.92 12.59 1.74
N PRO A 54 3.79 12.88 1.07
CA PRO A 54 2.60 12.06 1.18
C PRO A 54 2.82 10.65 0.62
N VAL A 55 2.36 9.64 1.37
CA VAL A 55 2.47 8.22 1.00
C VAL A 55 1.09 7.61 0.82
N MET A 56 0.88 6.94 -0.30
CA MET A 56 -0.21 5.99 -0.51
C MET A 56 0.35 4.58 -0.22
N GLY A 57 -0.24 3.86 0.72
CA GLY A 57 0.13 2.47 0.97
C GLY A 57 -0.45 1.52 -0.09
N HIS A 58 0.05 0.29 -0.15
CA HIS A 58 -0.52 -0.78 -0.97
C HIS A 58 -0.44 -2.12 -0.23
N ILE A 59 -1.61 -2.66 0.12
CA ILE A 59 -1.78 -3.94 0.80
C ILE A 59 -2.61 -4.90 -0.05
N GLY A 60 -2.68 -6.16 0.37
CA GLY A 60 -3.36 -7.21 -0.39
C GLY A 60 -2.38 -8.01 -1.22
N LEU A 61 -2.73 -8.25 -2.47
CA LEU A 61 -1.81 -8.79 -3.47
C LEU A 61 -0.79 -7.70 -3.83
N GLN A 62 0.49 -8.03 -3.75
CA GLN A 62 1.59 -7.08 -3.95
C GLN A 62 2.43 -7.55 -5.14
N PRO A 63 2.23 -6.98 -6.36
CA PRO A 63 2.91 -7.41 -7.57
C PRO A 63 4.44 -7.43 -7.46
N GLN A 64 5.05 -6.52 -6.70
CA GLN A 64 6.51 -6.49 -6.52
C GLN A 64 7.03 -7.70 -5.74
N SER A 65 6.16 -8.35 -4.95
CA SER A 65 6.46 -9.56 -4.17
C SER A 65 6.03 -10.86 -4.86
N VAL A 66 5.55 -10.84 -6.10
CA VAL A 66 4.96 -12.00 -6.79
C VAL A 66 5.86 -13.24 -6.81
N ASN A 67 7.17 -13.05 -6.98
CA ASN A 67 8.14 -14.16 -7.00
C ASN A 67 8.29 -14.80 -5.62
N LYS A 68 8.32 -13.98 -4.56
CA LYS A 68 8.38 -14.44 -3.16
C LYS A 68 7.11 -15.17 -2.76
N GLU A 69 5.97 -14.73 -3.29
CA GLU A 69 4.65 -15.32 -2.99
C GLU A 69 4.28 -16.53 -3.86
N GLY A 70 5.07 -16.80 -4.90
CA GLY A 70 4.82 -17.89 -5.85
C GLY A 70 3.57 -17.66 -6.71
N GLY A 71 3.40 -16.43 -7.21
CA GLY A 71 2.34 -16.04 -8.15
C GLY A 71 1.27 -15.11 -7.57
N TYR A 72 0.41 -14.62 -8.45
CA TYR A 72 -0.72 -13.74 -8.12
C TYR A 72 -1.80 -14.51 -7.38
N LYS A 73 -1.94 -14.28 -6.07
CA LYS A 73 -2.87 -15.00 -5.20
C LYS A 73 -3.82 -14.05 -4.49
N ILE A 74 -5.12 -14.31 -4.65
CA ILE A 74 -6.18 -13.59 -3.94
C ILE A 74 -6.01 -13.74 -2.42
N LYS A 75 -6.01 -12.61 -1.71
CA LYS A 75 -5.94 -12.54 -0.24
C LYS A 75 -7.33 -12.51 0.39
N GLY A 76 -7.41 -12.73 1.70
CA GLY A 76 -8.64 -12.77 2.50
C GLY A 76 -9.37 -14.13 2.50
N ARG A 77 -8.70 -15.23 2.12
CA ARG A 77 -9.36 -16.58 2.05
C ARG A 77 -9.37 -17.33 3.39
N SER A 78 -8.36 -17.15 4.22
CA SER A 78 -8.25 -17.79 5.53
C SER A 78 -8.41 -16.74 6.64
N ARG A 79 -8.88 -17.16 7.82
CA ARG A 79 -8.99 -16.27 8.99
C ARG A 79 -7.66 -15.60 9.34
N GLU A 80 -6.55 -16.34 9.20
CA GLU A 80 -5.22 -15.80 9.44
C GLU A 80 -4.86 -14.70 8.44
N ASN A 81 -5.13 -14.91 7.15
CA ASN A 81 -4.82 -13.94 6.12
C ASN A 81 -5.74 -12.70 6.21
N ILE A 82 -7.01 -12.89 6.61
CA ILE A 82 -7.90 -11.77 6.94
C ILE A 82 -7.31 -10.96 8.10
N ALA A 83 -6.96 -11.61 9.22
CA ALA A 83 -6.39 -10.92 10.37
C ALA A 83 -5.07 -10.20 10.03
N ALA A 84 -4.25 -10.77 9.14
CA ALA A 84 -3.04 -10.11 8.62
C ALA A 84 -3.38 -8.83 7.85
N LEU A 85 -4.34 -8.87 6.91
CA LEU A 85 -4.75 -7.69 6.14
C LEU A 85 -5.24 -6.54 7.03
N PHE A 86 -5.98 -6.83 8.09
CA PHE A 86 -6.41 -5.81 9.04
C PHE A 86 -5.24 -5.17 9.78
N ARG A 87 -4.26 -5.98 10.21
CA ARG A 87 -3.03 -5.45 10.83
C ARG A 87 -2.24 -4.59 9.84
N ASP A 88 -2.15 -5.01 8.58
CA ASP A 88 -1.46 -4.26 7.53
C ASP A 88 -2.14 -2.91 7.27
N ALA A 89 -3.46 -2.91 7.11
CA ALA A 89 -4.24 -1.69 6.93
C ALA A 89 -4.08 -0.70 8.09
N GLU A 90 -4.20 -1.19 9.32
CA GLU A 90 -3.99 -0.37 10.52
C GLU A 90 -2.56 0.15 10.63
N ALA A 91 -1.55 -0.66 10.27
CA ALA A 91 -0.16 -0.24 10.33
C ALA A 91 0.15 0.86 9.32
N VAL A 92 -0.38 0.74 8.10
CA VAL A 92 -0.28 1.76 7.05
C VAL A 92 -0.94 3.07 7.49
N GLU A 93 -2.15 3.00 8.04
CA GLU A 93 -2.86 4.16 8.59
C GLU A 93 -2.08 4.81 9.75
N LYS A 94 -1.68 4.02 10.75
CA LYS A 94 -0.93 4.51 11.92
C LYS A 94 0.43 5.11 11.54
N ALA A 95 1.04 4.64 10.46
CA ALA A 95 2.27 5.20 9.92
C ALA A 95 2.06 6.56 9.21
N GLY A 96 0.81 7.00 9.02
CA GLY A 96 0.47 8.31 8.47
C GLY A 96 0.29 8.34 6.95
N ALA A 97 0.10 7.19 6.30
CA ALA A 97 -0.30 7.16 4.90
C ALA A 97 -1.63 7.91 4.71
N PHE A 98 -1.77 8.68 3.63
CA PHE A 98 -2.99 9.46 3.39
C PHE A 98 -4.11 8.63 2.72
N SER A 99 -3.76 7.47 2.15
CA SER A 99 -4.66 6.53 1.49
C SER A 99 -3.98 5.17 1.34
N VAL A 100 -4.75 4.15 1.00
CA VAL A 100 -4.22 2.79 0.78
C VAL A 100 -4.91 2.10 -0.40
N VAL A 101 -4.11 1.50 -1.28
CA VAL A 101 -4.60 0.58 -2.31
C VAL A 101 -4.85 -0.80 -1.68
N ILE A 102 -5.99 -1.40 -2.00
CA ILE A 102 -6.34 -2.77 -1.66
C ILE A 102 -6.45 -3.55 -2.96
N GLU A 103 -5.50 -4.44 -3.23
CA GLU A 103 -5.45 -5.22 -4.47
C GLU A 103 -5.72 -6.71 -4.24
N GLY A 104 -6.50 -7.33 -5.14
CA GLY A 104 -6.62 -8.79 -5.24
C GLY A 104 -7.07 -9.44 -3.93
N THR A 105 -8.19 -9.00 -3.37
CA THR A 105 -8.72 -9.45 -2.08
C THR A 105 -10.14 -9.98 -2.19
N VAL A 106 -10.56 -10.83 -1.24
CA VAL A 106 -11.97 -11.23 -1.12
C VAL A 106 -12.82 -9.99 -0.87
N GLU A 107 -13.86 -9.80 -1.69
CA GLU A 107 -14.73 -8.62 -1.70
C GLU A 107 -15.22 -8.21 -0.30
N ALA A 108 -15.84 -9.13 0.45
CA ALA A 108 -16.36 -8.84 1.78
C ALA A 108 -15.27 -8.35 2.75
N VAL A 109 -14.03 -8.85 2.60
CA VAL A 109 -12.89 -8.45 3.43
C VAL A 109 -12.46 -7.02 3.09
N ALA A 110 -12.39 -6.65 1.81
CA ALA A 110 -12.08 -5.28 1.40
C ALA A 110 -13.16 -4.28 1.82
N ALA A 111 -14.43 -4.68 1.77
CA ALA A 111 -15.55 -3.88 2.26
C ALA A 111 -15.42 -3.63 3.77
N ASP A 112 -15.12 -4.68 4.55
CA ASP A 112 -14.91 -4.56 6.00
C ASP A 112 -13.69 -3.69 6.33
N LEU A 113 -12.56 -3.86 5.62
CA LEU A 113 -11.37 -3.02 5.76
C LEU A 113 -11.67 -1.55 5.52
N THR A 114 -12.46 -1.24 4.48
CA THR A 114 -12.83 0.14 4.15
C THR A 114 -13.65 0.80 5.25
N ARG A 115 -14.46 0.03 5.99
CA ARG A 115 -15.19 0.54 7.17
C ARG A 115 -14.33 0.62 8.42
N HIS A 116 -13.22 -0.13 8.47
CA HIS A 116 -12.37 -0.29 9.65
C HIS A 116 -11.34 0.82 9.82
N ILE A 117 -10.75 1.30 8.71
CA ILE A 117 -9.77 2.40 8.71
C ILE A 117 -10.42 3.72 8.26
N ALA A 118 -9.88 4.84 8.72
CA ALA A 118 -10.37 6.18 8.42
C ALA A 118 -9.80 6.76 7.12
N ILE A 119 -8.62 6.30 6.68
CA ILE A 119 -8.02 6.77 5.42
C ILE A 119 -8.74 6.20 4.19
N PRO A 120 -8.87 6.95 3.08
CA PRO A 120 -9.50 6.45 1.86
C PRO A 120 -8.85 5.17 1.33
N THR A 121 -9.67 4.18 0.99
CA THR A 121 -9.26 2.95 0.31
C THR A 121 -9.47 3.05 -1.20
N ILE A 122 -8.52 2.56 -1.99
CA ILE A 122 -8.60 2.50 -3.45
C ILE A 122 -8.54 1.02 -3.88
N GLY A 123 -9.63 0.51 -4.47
CA GLY A 123 -9.76 -0.90 -4.83
C GLY A 123 -9.28 -1.23 -6.25
N ILE A 124 -8.68 -2.41 -6.41
CA ILE A 124 -8.47 -3.09 -7.70
C ILE A 124 -8.58 -4.61 -7.50
N GLY A 125 -9.57 -5.24 -8.15
CA GLY A 125 -9.89 -6.64 -7.84
C GLY A 125 -10.20 -6.86 -6.35
N ALA A 126 -10.90 -5.90 -5.74
CA ALA A 126 -11.25 -5.85 -4.32
C ALA A 126 -12.77 -5.72 -4.16
N SER A 127 -13.28 -4.61 -3.60
CA SER A 127 -14.72 -4.38 -3.43
C SER A 127 -15.18 -3.08 -4.09
N GLY A 128 -16.42 -3.05 -4.56
CA GLY A 128 -17.10 -1.83 -4.96
C GLY A 128 -17.35 -0.85 -3.80
N ASP A 129 -17.27 -1.33 -2.55
CA ASP A 129 -17.40 -0.51 -1.35
C ASP A 129 -16.13 0.26 -0.99
N CYS A 130 -15.00 0.06 -1.70
CA CYS A 130 -13.81 0.89 -1.50
C CYS A 130 -14.10 2.36 -1.84
N GLY A 131 -13.42 3.28 -1.14
CA GLY A 131 -13.65 4.73 -1.31
C GLY A 131 -13.31 5.29 -2.69
N GLY A 132 -12.54 4.54 -3.49
CA GLY A 132 -12.30 4.77 -4.90
C GLY A 132 -11.84 3.48 -5.58
N GLN A 133 -11.61 3.57 -6.90
CA GLN A 133 -11.19 2.43 -7.71
C GLN A 133 -10.01 2.83 -8.60
N ILE A 134 -9.16 1.86 -8.93
CA ILE A 134 -8.07 2.00 -9.90
C ILE A 134 -8.07 0.82 -10.87
N LEU A 135 -7.72 1.10 -12.12
CA LEU A 135 -7.48 0.10 -13.16
C LEU A 135 -6.24 0.53 -13.95
N VAL A 136 -5.56 -0.45 -14.53
CA VAL A 136 -4.49 -0.21 -15.50
C VAL A 136 -5.15 0.14 -16.84
N VAL A 137 -4.56 1.05 -17.62
CA VAL A 137 -5.19 1.67 -18.80
C VAL A 137 -4.88 0.96 -20.13
N ASP A 138 -4.07 -0.09 -20.11
CA ASP A 138 -3.59 -0.85 -21.27
C ASP A 138 -4.13 -2.29 -21.33
#